data_AF-A0A1I2E796-F1
#
_entry.id   AF-A0A1I2E796-F1
#
_cell.length_a   1.000
_cell.length_b   1.000
_cell.length_c   1.000
_cell.angle_alpha   90.00
_cell.angle_beta   90.00
_cell.angle_gamma   90.00
#
_symmetry.space_group_name_H-M   'P 1'
#
loop_
_entity.id
_entity.type
_entity.pdbx_description
1 polymer ?
#
loop_
_entity_poly.entity_id
_entity_poly.type
_entity_poly.pdbx_seq_one_letter_code
_entity_poly.pdbx_strand_id
1 'polypeptide(L)'
;MTHHPSTHRPQAAETKKPQASLHDRVAACELLLQHLVFVLEASSSLDIEAFDRWLTIARDRMLATGSAPQSVVAALARLQALVQA
;
A
#
# COMPACT_ATOMS: atom_id res chain seq x y z
N MET A 1 11.08 -42.75 -38.71
CA MET A 1 10.52 -42.49 -37.37
C MET A 1 11.07 -41.15 -36.90
N THR A 2 10.27 -40.09 -37.01
CA THR A 2 10.67 -38.72 -36.67
C THR A 2 10.35 -38.43 -35.21
N HIS A 3 11.38 -38.19 -34.40
CA HIS A 3 11.22 -37.75 -33.01
C HIS A 3 10.95 -36.24 -32.99
N HIS A 4 9.75 -35.84 -32.56
CA HIS A 4 9.38 -34.45 -32.32
C HIS A 4 9.77 -34.09 -30.87
N PRO A 5 10.58 -33.04 -30.62
CA PRO A 5 10.82 -32.59 -29.26
C PRO A 5 9.61 -31.77 -28.78
N SER A 6 8.88 -32.29 -27.79
CA SER A 6 7.85 -31.56 -27.07
C SER A 6 8.46 -30.32 -26.40
N THR A 7 8.08 -29.14 -26.86
CA THR A 7 8.40 -27.87 -26.23
C THR A 7 7.56 -27.71 -24.95
N HIS A 8 8.12 -28.12 -23.82
CA HIS A 8 7.60 -27.73 -22.51
C HIS A 8 7.78 -26.21 -22.34
N ARG A 9 6.69 -25.45 -22.48
CA ARG A 9 6.62 -24.05 -22.07
C ARG A 9 6.57 -24.01 -20.54
N PRO A 10 7.56 -23.46 -19.82
CA PRO A 10 7.44 -23.29 -18.38
C PRO A 10 6.31 -22.28 -18.11
N GLN A 11 5.24 -22.77 -17.50
CA GLN A 11 4.17 -21.94 -16.95
C GLN A 11 4.79 -21.14 -15.81
N ALA A 12 4.86 -19.82 -15.97
CA ALA A 12 5.35 -18.92 -14.94
C ALA A 12 4.50 -19.14 -13.68
N ALA A 13 5.12 -19.70 -12.64
CA ALA A 13 4.49 -19.81 -11.33
C ALA A 13 4.15 -18.39 -10.88
N GLU A 14 2.87 -18.10 -10.69
CA GLU A 14 2.43 -16.88 -10.02
C GLU A 14 3.01 -16.92 -8.62
N THR A 15 4.09 -16.17 -8.43
CA THR A 15 4.71 -15.95 -7.13
C THR A 15 3.67 -15.24 -6.27
N LYS A 16 2.89 -16.00 -5.48
CA LYS A 16 2.06 -15.44 -4.42
C LYS A 16 2.98 -14.58 -3.57
N LYS A 17 2.79 -13.26 -3.64
CA LYS A 17 3.54 -12.33 -2.80
C LYS A 17 3.39 -12.81 -1.35
N PRO A 18 4.50 -13.02 -0.62
CA PRO A 18 4.43 -13.40 0.78
C PRO A 18 3.52 -12.40 1.49
N GLN A 19 2.43 -12.90 2.09
CA GLN A 19 1.60 -12.07 2.93
C GLN A 19 2.46 -11.62 4.10
N ALA A 20 2.55 -10.31 4.33
CA ALA A 20 3.35 -9.77 5.43
C ALA A 20 2.92 -10.41 6.75
N SER A 21 3.91 -10.60 7.64
CA SER A 21 3.65 -11.23 8.93
C SER A 21 2.59 -10.43 9.69
N LEU A 22 1.90 -11.08 10.64
CA LEU A 22 0.96 -10.36 11.51
C LEU A 22 1.65 -9.18 12.22
N HIS A 23 2.90 -9.41 12.67
CA HIS A 23 3.72 -8.41 13.32
C HIS A 23 3.96 -7.18 12.43
N ASP A 24 4.33 -7.36 11.17
CA ASP A 24 4.58 -6.25 10.24
C ASP A 24 3.31 -5.44 9.94
N ARG A 25 2.16 -6.11 9.86
CA ARG A 25 0.87 -5.45 9.65
C ARG A 25 0.44 -4.65 10.87
N VAL A 26 0.65 -5.18 12.08
CA VAL A 26 0.40 -4.46 13.34
C VAL A 26 1.30 -3.24 13.45
N ALA A 27 2.61 -3.39 13.21
CA ALA A 27 3.55 -2.28 13.22
C ALA A 27 3.18 -1.19 12.19
N ALA A 28 2.71 -1.58 10.99
CA ALA A 28 2.23 -0.62 9.99
C ALA A 28 0.98 0.15 10.46
N CYS A 29 0.04 -0.51 11.16
CA CYS A 29 -1.14 0.12 11.73
C CYS A 29 -0.78 1.07 12.89
N GLU A 30 0.11 0.66 13.79
CA GLU A 30 0.59 1.50 14.89
C GLU A 30 1.26 2.78 14.37
N LEU A 31 2.07 2.62 13.31
CA LEU A 31 2.78 3.73 12.71
C LEU A 31 1.83 4.67 11.96
N LEU A 32 0.79 4.14 11.31
CA LEU A 32 -0.30 4.93 10.74
C LEU A 32 -1.05 5.74 11.81
N LEU A 33 -1.37 5.11 12.95
CA LEU A 33 -2.07 5.77 14.06
C LEU A 33 -1.22 6.88 14.68
N GLN A 34 0.08 6.65 14.90
CA GLN A 34 1.00 7.72 15.33
C GLN A 34 1.01 8.89 14.36
N HIS A 35 1.06 8.60 13.07
CA HIS A 35 1.06 9.62 12.03
C HIS A 35 -0.29 10.38 11.93
N LEU A 36 -1.42 9.71 12.23
CA LEU A 36 -2.74 10.34 12.35
C LEU A 36 -2.81 11.28 13.56
N VAL A 37 -2.27 10.86 14.71
CA VAL A 37 -2.19 11.69 15.91
C VAL A 37 -1.35 12.94 15.65
N PHE A 38 -0.18 12.80 14.99
CA PHE A 38 0.63 13.97 14.60
C PHE A 38 -0.12 14.94 13.69
N VAL A 39 -0.89 14.43 12.73
CA VAL A 39 -1.72 15.24 11.83
C VAL A 39 -2.84 15.97 12.60
N LEU A 40 -3.49 15.30 13.54
CA LEU A 40 -4.54 15.89 14.37
C LEU A 40 -3.98 16.93 15.35
N GLU A 41 -2.81 16.70 15.95
CA GLU A 41 -2.10 17.68 16.78
C GLU A 41 -1.63 18.87 15.96
N ALA A 42 -1.20 18.63 14.71
CA ALA A 42 -0.82 19.66 13.76
C ALA A 42 -2.02 20.35 13.09
N SER A 43 -3.28 20.09 13.45
CA SER A 43 -4.45 20.64 12.74
C SER A 43 -4.58 22.18 12.78
N SER A 44 -3.76 22.89 13.56
CA SER A 44 -3.59 24.35 13.47
C SER A 44 -2.49 24.80 12.48
N SER A 45 -1.67 23.87 11.96
CA SER A 45 -0.45 24.11 11.17
C SER A 45 -0.24 23.16 9.97
N LEU A 46 -1.10 22.15 9.78
CA LEU A 46 -0.99 21.19 8.70
C LEU A 46 -1.56 21.79 7.41
N ASP A 47 -0.67 22.30 6.56
CA ASP A 47 -1.05 22.73 5.23
C ASP A 47 -1.41 21.54 4.31
N ILE A 48 -2.04 21.88 3.19
CA ILE A 48 -2.51 20.93 2.19
C ILE A 48 -1.35 20.07 1.65
N GLU A 49 -0.15 20.64 1.52
CA GLU A 49 1.02 19.90 1.04
C GLU A 49 1.50 18.86 2.06
N ALA A 50 1.51 19.19 3.34
CA ALA A 50 1.88 18.26 4.40
C ALA A 50 0.86 17.11 4.49
N PHE A 51 -0.43 17.40 4.32
CA PHE A 51 -1.47 16.38 4.28
C PHE A 51 -1.34 15.47 3.04
N ASP A 52 -1.03 16.03 1.88
CA ASP A 52 -0.82 15.26 0.65
C ASP A 52 0.41 14.33 0.74
N ARG A 53 1.53 14.85 1.27
CA ARG A 53 2.74 14.05 1.54
C ARG A 53 2.44 12.91 2.50
N TRP A 54 1.65 13.18 3.53
CA TRP A 54 1.23 12.16 4.50
C TRP A 54 0.39 11.06 3.86
N LEU A 55 -0.64 11.42 3.07
CA LEU A 55 -1.49 10.46 2.36
C LEU A 55 -0.67 9.56 1.44
N THR A 56 0.33 10.12 0.76
CA THR A 56 1.25 9.38 -0.11
C THR A 56 2.04 8.34 0.69
N ILE A 57 2.68 8.74 1.79
CA ILE A 57 3.47 7.84 2.64
C ILE A 57 2.60 6.69 3.20
N ALA A 58 1.41 7.02 3.69
CA ALA A 58 0.49 6.04 4.24
C ALA A 58 0.08 5.00 3.19
N ARG A 59 -0.30 5.46 1.99
CA ARG A 59 -0.70 4.59 0.88
C ARG A 59 0.44 3.68 0.42
N ASP A 60 1.64 4.23 0.26
CA ASP A 60 2.80 3.47 -0.21
C ASP A 60 3.20 2.38 0.79
N ARG A 61 3.13 2.68 2.10
CA ARG A 61 3.34 1.66 3.15
C ARG A 61 2.26 0.59 3.15
N MET A 62 0.98 0.95 2.98
CA MET A 62 -0.11 -0.03 2.89
C MET A 62 0.06 -0.96 1.69
N LEU A 63 0.51 -0.43 0.54
CA LEU A 63 0.81 -1.22 -0.66
C LEU A 63 2.02 -2.14 -0.45
N ALA A 64 3.09 -1.63 0.15
CA ALA A 64 4.31 -2.39 0.39
C ALA A 64 4.11 -3.55 1.38
N THR A 65 3.31 -3.31 2.43
CA THR A 65 3.10 -4.28 3.52
C THR A 65 1.85 -5.14 3.32
N GLY A 66 0.94 -4.76 2.42
CA GLY A 66 -0.37 -5.42 2.33
C GLY A 66 -1.17 -5.31 3.64
N SER A 67 -0.94 -4.26 4.43
CA SER A 67 -1.59 -4.05 5.74
C SER A 67 -3.06 -3.67 5.62
N ALA A 68 -3.49 -3.22 4.44
CA ALA A 68 -4.89 -2.86 4.15
C ALA A 68 -5.40 -3.54 2.87
N PRO A 69 -6.72 -3.83 2.78
CA PRO A 69 -7.35 -4.25 1.53
C PRO A 69 -7.16 -3.21 0.42
N GLN A 70 -7.09 -3.65 -0.84
CA GLN A 70 -6.92 -2.74 -1.97
C GLN A 70 -8.05 -1.70 -2.10
N SER A 71 -9.27 -2.03 -1.66
CA SER A 71 -10.39 -1.09 -1.63
C SER A 71 -10.13 0.10 -0.69
N VAL A 72 -9.44 -0.13 0.42
CA VAL A 72 -9.07 0.92 1.38
C VAL A 72 -7.98 1.81 0.79
N VAL A 73 -6.96 1.21 0.17
CA VAL A 73 -5.88 1.94 -0.54
C VAL A 73 -6.47 2.82 -1.66
N ALA A 74 -7.44 2.29 -2.42
CA ALA A 74 -8.12 3.03 -3.47
C ALA A 74 -8.97 4.20 -2.94
N ALA A 75 -9.64 4.03 -1.80
CA ALA A 75 -10.38 5.10 -1.14
C ALA A 75 -9.47 6.25 -0.70
N LEU A 76 -8.28 5.93 -0.15
CA LEU A 76 -7.25 6.92 0.19
C LEU A 76 -6.75 7.69 -1.03
N ALA A 77 -6.50 7.01 -2.15
CA ALA A 77 -6.11 7.67 -3.40
C ALA A 77 -7.21 8.62 -3.92
N ARG A 78 -8.49 8.23 -3.78
CA ARG A 78 -9.62 9.10 -4.15
C ARG A 78 -9.73 10.32 -3.25
N LEU A 79 -9.53 10.15 -1.94
CA LEU A 79 -9.50 11.27 -1.00
C LEU A 79 -8.38 12.26 -1.36
N GLN A 80 -7.18 11.74 -1.66
CA GLN A 80 -6.05 12.56 -2.08
C GLN A 80 -6.38 13.41 -3.33
N ALA A 81 -7.01 12.80 -4.34
CA ALA A 81 -7.42 13.52 -5.55
C ALA A 81 -8.46 14.62 -5.29
N LEU A 82 -9.34 14.45 -4.30
CA LEU A 82 -10.34 15.46 -3.92
C LEU A 82 -9.74 16.65 -3.18
N VAL A 83 -8.62 16.46 -2.48
CA VAL A 83 -7.93 17.52 -1.75
C VAL A 83 -7.07 18.38 -2.69
N GLN A 84 -6.59 17.79 -3.78
CA GLN A 84 -5.79 18.47 -4.80
C GLN A 84 -6.63 19.21 -5.86
N ALA A 85 -7.95 19.02 -5.89
CA ALA A 85 -8.88 19.61 -6.85
C ALA A 85 -9.44 20.95 -6.36
#